data_AF-A0A433WI75-F1
#
_entry.id   AF-A0A433WI75-F1
#
_cell.length_a   1.000
_cell.length_b   1.000
_cell.length_c   1.000
_cell.angle_alpha   90.00
_cell.angle_beta   90.00
_cell.angle_gamma   90.00
#
_symmetry.space_group_name_H-M   'P 1'
#
loop_
_entity.id
_entity.type
_entity.pdbx_description
1 polymer ?
#
loop_
_entity_poly.entity_id
_entity_poly.type
_entity_poly.pdbx_seq_one_letter_code
_entity_poly.pdbx_strand_id
1 'polypeptide(L)'
;MYLYRTLHHPEGWSGQAEYELRDGRIFTTVHHAAGPRSQPWYEVTGDKAYPTMYHPSGRSSFPWFDLNNSYMRASVHHPDGWQGVAWYVIR
;
A
#
# COMPACT_ATOMS: atom_id res chain seq x y z
N MET A 1 1.84 -12.30 -0.04
CA MET A 1 2.88 -11.54 -0.77
C MET A 1 3.27 -10.34 0.08
N TYR A 2 4.49 -9.85 -0.05
CA TYR A 2 5.01 -8.73 0.75
C TYR A 2 5.33 -7.53 -0.14
N LEU A 3 5.12 -6.33 0.41
CA LEU A 3 5.35 -5.06 -0.27
C LEU A 3 6.60 -4.39 0.31
N TYR A 4 7.54 -4.09 -0.57
CA TYR A 4 8.82 -3.47 -0.24
C TYR A 4 8.91 -2.11 -0.90
N ARG A 5 9.29 -1.11 -0.11
CA ARG A 5 9.37 0.27 -0.55
C ARG A 5 10.48 0.48 -1.57
N THR A 6 10.18 1.10 -2.70
CA THR A 6 11.20 1.45 -3.71
C THR A 6 11.84 2.79 -3.36
N LEU A 7 12.89 3.19 -4.09
CA LEU A 7 13.49 4.53 -3.97
C LEU A 7 12.56 5.68 -4.38
N HIS A 8 11.44 5.38 -5.04
CA HIS A 8 10.48 6.37 -5.51
C HIS A 8 9.37 6.67 -4.50
N HIS A 9 9.28 5.90 -3.42
CA HIS A 9 8.35 6.21 -2.35
C HIS A 9 8.71 7.55 -1.68
N PRO A 10 7.75 8.40 -1.28
CA PRO A 10 8.03 9.72 -0.69
C PRO A 10 8.95 9.69 0.53
N GLU A 11 8.87 8.61 1.30
CA GLU A 11 9.70 8.37 2.48
C GLU A 11 11.00 7.58 2.19
N GLY A 12 11.45 7.50 0.93
CA GLY A 12 12.71 6.84 0.54
C GLY A 12 12.61 5.32 0.35
N TRP A 13 13.74 4.62 0.27
CA TRP A 13 13.77 3.16 0.05
C TRP A 13 13.77 2.37 1.38
N SER A 14 13.19 1.15 1.37
CA SER A 14 13.30 0.20 2.48
C SER A 14 13.46 -1.22 1.97
N GLY A 15 14.44 -1.94 2.52
CA GLY A 15 14.66 -3.36 2.24
C GLY A 15 13.76 -4.31 3.05
N GLN A 16 12.98 -3.78 3.98
CA GLN A 16 12.06 -4.56 4.81
C GLN A 16 10.64 -4.51 4.22
N ALA A 17 9.89 -5.59 4.41
CA ALA A 17 8.49 -5.65 3.97
C ALA A 17 7.63 -4.85 4.94
N GLU A 18 7.05 -3.73 4.51
CA GLU A 18 6.22 -2.88 5.39
C GLU A 18 4.75 -3.30 5.36
N TYR A 19 4.32 -3.94 4.27
CA TYR A 19 2.99 -4.50 4.18
C TYR A 19 2.98 -5.94 3.70
N GLU A 20 1.92 -6.65 4.09
CA GLU A 20 1.58 -7.98 3.61
C GLU A 20 0.25 -7.90 2.85
N LEU A 21 0.24 -8.36 1.61
CA LEU A 21 -0.97 -8.62 0.83
C LEU A 21 -1.37 -10.09 1.00
N ARG A 22 -2.53 -10.31 1.62
CA ARG A 22 -3.18 -11.62 1.81
C ARG A 22 -4.70 -11.48 1.70
N ASP A 23 -5.36 -12.46 1.09
CA ASP A 23 -6.83 -12.52 0.96
C ASP A 23 -7.47 -11.21 0.45
N GLY A 24 -6.84 -10.60 -0.57
CA GLY A 24 -7.31 -9.34 -1.16
C GLY A 24 -7.20 -8.12 -0.22
N ARG A 25 -6.35 -8.19 0.81
CA ARG A 25 -6.23 -7.15 1.84
C ARG A 25 -4.78 -6.89 2.18
N ILE A 26 -4.46 -5.63 2.48
CA ILE A 26 -3.11 -5.18 2.79
C ILE A 26 -3.04 -4.81 4.27
N PHE A 27 -2.14 -5.47 5.00
CA PHE A 27 -1.92 -5.31 6.43
C PHE A 27 -0.52 -4.75 6.68
N THR A 28 -0.34 -3.97 7.74
CA THR A 28 1.00 -3.55 8.16
C THR A 28 1.75 -4.70 8.83
N THR A 29 3.04 -4.83 8.57
CA THR A 29 3.91 -5.82 9.21
C THR A 29 4.58 -5.24 10.46
N VAL A 30 5.44 -6.04 11.09
CA VAL A 30 6.33 -5.59 12.18
C VAL A 30 7.35 -4.52 11.76
N HIS A 31 7.63 -4.39 10.45
CA HIS A 31 8.59 -3.42 9.93
C HIS A 31 7.95 -2.10 9.51
N HIS A 32 6.63 -2.02 9.49
CA HIS A 32 5.92 -0.77 9.28
C HIS A 32 6.10 0.17 10.47
N ALA A 33 6.28 1.47 10.24
CA ALA A 33 6.51 2.46 11.31
C ALA A 33 5.37 2.50 12.35
N ALA A 34 4.13 2.25 11.94
CA ALA A 34 2.96 2.17 12.83
C ALA A 34 2.78 0.81 13.56
N GLY A 35 3.72 -0.12 13.37
CA GLY A 35 3.67 -1.49 13.87
C GLY A 35 2.68 -2.40 13.13
N PRO A 36 2.63 -3.70 13.48
CA PRO A 36 1.74 -4.66 12.85
C PRO A 36 0.29 -4.43 13.27
N ARG A 37 -0.65 -4.64 12.37
CA ARG A 37 -2.09 -4.51 12.64
C ARG A 37 -2.85 -5.74 12.20
N SER A 38 -3.84 -6.14 13.01
CA SER A 38 -4.75 -7.25 12.65
C SER A 38 -5.85 -6.81 11.70
N GLN A 39 -6.17 -5.51 11.64
CA GLN A 39 -7.09 -4.94 10.67
C GLN A 39 -6.37 -4.49 9.40
N PRO A 40 -6.97 -4.68 8.21
CA PRO A 40 -6.36 -4.30 6.96
C PRO A 40 -6.41 -2.79 6.78
N TRP A 41 -5.31 -2.21 6.33
CA TRP A 41 -5.24 -0.79 5.97
C TRP A 41 -5.82 -0.54 4.59
N TYR A 42 -5.69 -1.51 3.67
CA TYR A 42 -6.31 -1.44 2.36
C TYR A 42 -7.06 -2.71 2.01
N GLU A 43 -8.10 -2.56 1.21
CA GLU A 43 -8.80 -3.63 0.52
C GLU A 43 -8.51 -3.52 -0.98
N VAL A 44 -8.20 -4.66 -1.60
CA VAL A 44 -7.88 -4.78 -3.02
C VAL A 44 -9.12 -5.25 -3.78
N THR A 45 -9.53 -4.47 -4.77
CA THR A 45 -10.63 -4.82 -5.68
C THR A 45 -10.12 -4.67 -7.11
N GLY A 46 -9.94 -5.80 -7.80
CA GLY A 46 -9.30 -5.82 -9.12
C GLY A 46 -7.84 -5.39 -9.04
N ASP A 47 -7.46 -4.39 -9.85
CA ASP A 47 -6.13 -3.80 -9.92
C ASP A 47 -5.98 -2.54 -9.04
N LYS A 48 -6.87 -2.36 -8.06
CA LYS A 48 -6.98 -1.16 -7.22
C LYS A 48 -6.94 -1.48 -5.74
N ALA A 49 -6.28 -0.63 -4.94
CA ALA A 49 -6.31 -0.70 -3.48
C ALA A 49 -6.98 0.55 -2.87
N TYR A 50 -7.96 0.32 -2.02
CA TYR A 50 -8.77 1.33 -1.35
C TYR A 50 -8.46 1.33 0.15
N PRO A 51 -8.23 2.49 0.77
CA PRO A 51 -8.04 2.55 2.21
C PRO A 51 -9.34 2.18 2.93
N THR A 52 -9.23 1.34 3.95
CA THR A 52 -10.37 0.92 4.77
C THR A 52 -10.65 1.94 5.87
N MET A 53 -11.69 1.69 6.68
CA MET A 53 -11.95 2.47 7.89
C MET A 53 -10.84 2.34 8.97
N TYR A 54 -9.94 1.36 8.84
CA TYR A 54 -8.85 1.12 9.78
C TYR A 54 -7.53 1.78 9.36
N HIS A 55 -7.47 2.36 8.16
CA HIS A 55 -6.36 3.21 7.75
C HIS A 55 -6.33 4.47 8.65
N PRO A 56 -5.17 4.95 9.12
CA PRO A 56 -5.08 6.11 10.03
C PRO A 56 -5.69 7.39 9.46
N SER A 57 -5.68 7.54 8.14
CA SER A 57 -6.31 8.66 7.42
C SER A 57 -7.79 8.42 7.08
N GLY A 58 -8.38 7.32 7.53
CA GLY A 58 -9.77 6.93 7.27
C GLY A 58 -10.00 6.30 5.89
N ARG A 59 -11.27 5.98 5.63
CA ARG A 59 -11.75 5.35 4.39
C ARG A 59 -11.85 6.36 3.25
N SER A 60 -11.61 5.90 2.02
CA SER A 60 -11.86 6.62 0.78
C SER A 60 -12.79 5.83 -0.15
N SER A 61 -13.59 6.54 -0.94
CA SER A 61 -14.37 5.93 -2.04
C SER A 61 -13.54 5.78 -3.33
N PHE A 62 -12.40 6.45 -3.40
CA PHE A 62 -11.45 6.36 -4.51
C PHE A 62 -10.26 5.47 -4.14
N PRO A 63 -9.69 4.73 -5.10
CA PRO A 63 -8.52 3.92 -4.84
C PRO A 63 -7.34 4.85 -4.57
N TRP A 64 -6.45 4.45 -3.67
CA TRP A 64 -5.22 5.19 -3.43
C TRP A 64 -4.07 4.65 -4.27
N PHE A 65 -4.14 3.38 -4.64
CA PHE A 65 -3.11 2.76 -5.46
C PHE A 65 -3.68 1.91 -6.59
N ASP A 66 -2.91 1.87 -7.66
CA ASP A 66 -3.00 0.89 -8.72
C ASP A 66 -1.95 -0.20 -8.46
N LEU A 67 -2.30 -1.47 -8.68
CA LEU A 67 -1.39 -2.59 -8.45
C LEU A 67 -1.58 -3.74 -9.44
N ASN A 68 -0.53 -4.54 -9.56
CA ASN A 68 -0.56 -5.85 -10.21
C ASN A 68 0.28 -6.84 -9.41
N ASN A 69 0.67 -7.97 -10.00
CA ASN A 69 1.45 -9.00 -9.30
C ASN A 69 2.89 -8.60 -8.94
N SER A 70 3.38 -7.43 -9.40
CA SER A 70 4.78 -7.05 -9.26
C SER A 70 4.99 -5.69 -8.61
N TYR A 71 4.03 -4.76 -8.69
CA TYR A 71 4.20 -3.43 -8.13
C TYR A 71 2.88 -2.76 -7.73
N MET A 72 3.02 -1.72 -6.92
CA MET A 72 1.95 -0.82 -6.48
C MET A 72 2.38 0.64 -6.69
N ARG A 73 1.54 1.43 -7.34
CA ARG A 73 1.78 2.83 -7.74
C ARG A 73 0.72 3.73 -7.15
N ALA A 74 1.10 4.94 -6.74
CA ALA A 74 0.13 5.93 -6.29
C ALA A 74 -0.80 6.33 -7.43
N SER A 75 -2.11 6.23 -7.20
CA SER A 75 -3.13 6.67 -8.15
C SER A 75 -3.31 8.20 -8.10
N VAL A 76 -4.12 8.73 -9.01
CA VAL A 76 -4.49 10.17 -9.02
C VAL A 76 -5.28 10.63 -7.80
N HIS A 77 -5.80 9.70 -6.99
CA HIS A 77 -6.57 10.01 -5.79
C HIS A 77 -5.79 9.75 -4.50
N HIS A 78 -4.50 9.40 -4.58
CA HIS A 78 -3.65 9.27 -3.41
C HIS A 78 -3.47 10.65 -2.73
N PRO A 79 -3.57 10.77 -1.39
CA PRO A 79 -3.47 12.06 -0.69
C PRO A 79 -2.14 12.79 -0.92
N ASP A 80 -1.05 12.04 -1.07
CA ASP A 80 0.28 12.58 -1.37
C ASP A 80 0.55 12.81 -2.87
N GLY A 81 -0.50 12.68 -3.70
CA GLY A 81 -0.44 12.89 -5.13
C GLY A 81 -0.06 11.66 -5.96
N TRP A 82 -0.19 11.82 -7.28
CA TRP A 82 0.06 10.76 -8.26
C TRP A 82 1.54 10.62 -8.59
N GLN A 83 1.98 9.37 -8.80
CA GLN A 83 3.25 9.08 -9.46
C GLN A 83 3.13 7.84 -10.35
N GLY A 84 3.61 7.95 -11.60
CA GLY A 84 3.64 6.83 -12.56
C GLY A 84 4.68 5.73 -12.26
N VAL A 85 5.50 5.92 -11.22
CA VAL A 85 6.53 4.99 -10.76
C VAL A 85 6.07 4.20 -9.53
N ALA A 86 6.57 2.98 -9.38
CA ALA A 86 6.17 2.08 -8.30
C ALA A 86 6.66 2.60 -6.95
N TRP A 87 5.75 2.73 -6.00
CA TRP A 87 6.07 3.01 -4.59
C TRP A 87 6.46 1.74 -3.85
N TYR A 88 5.84 0.62 -4.21
CA TYR A 88 6.19 -0.69 -3.69
C TYR A 88 6.42 -1.70 -4.82
N VAL A 89 7.38 -2.60 -4.60
CA VAL A 89 7.49 -3.87 -5.34
C VAL A 89 6.81 -4.96 -4.52
N ILE A 90 6.12 -5.86 -5.20
CA ILE A 90 5.42 -7.01 -4.59
C ILE A 90 6.27 -8.26 -4.85
N ARG A 91 6.59 -9.01 -3.78
CA ARG A 91 7.40 -10.24 -3.83
C ARG A 91 6.88 -11.31 -2.88
#